data_AF-A0A973CDV4-F1
#
_entry.id   AF-A0A973CDV4-F1
#
_cell.length_a   1.000
_cell.length_b   1.000
_cell.length_c   1.000
_cell.angle_alpha   90.00
_cell.angle_beta   90.00
_cell.angle_gamma   90.00
#
_symmetry.space_group_name_H-M   'P 1'
#
loop_
_entity.id
_entity.type
_entity.pdbx_description
1 polymer ?
#
loop_
_entity_poly.entity_id
_entity_poly.type
_entity_poly.pdbx_seq_one_letter_code
_entity_poly.pdbx_strand_id
1 'polypeptide(L)'
;ILNSRFDSQQLAETLHQQFAHKEQSEIKRVHAVGQYIQSSQCLSKGLSTYFGDEKAPEQCGTCSVCQGRVAQLPLPATMPALSTQQVTELSQAFISACVKQPTPVLITRFLCGISTPLFMKMKAKKISNFAALQAYPYQQVLTLLNMPEATFFE
;
A
#
# COMPACT_ATOMS: atom_id res chain seq x y z
N ILE A 1 -25.53 14.82 -21.25
CA ILE A 1 -25.88 13.40 -21.53
C ILE A 1 -26.49 12.84 -20.25
N LEU A 2 -27.81 12.65 -20.19
CA LEU A 2 -28.50 12.09 -19.02
C LEU A 2 -29.34 10.92 -19.53
N ASN A 3 -28.72 9.75 -19.58
CA ASN A 3 -29.39 8.50 -19.94
C ASN A 3 -29.93 7.91 -18.63
N SER A 4 -31.24 7.74 -18.51
CA SER A 4 -31.94 7.29 -17.28
C SER A 4 -31.63 5.84 -16.88
N ARG A 5 -30.84 5.12 -17.69
CA ARG A 5 -30.32 3.77 -17.41
C ARG A 5 -28.92 3.77 -16.78
N PHE A 6 -28.31 4.95 -16.59
CA PHE A 6 -26.98 5.06 -16.01
C PHE A 6 -27.09 5.25 -14.48
N ASP A 7 -26.94 4.14 -13.75
CA ASP A 7 -26.80 4.19 -12.30
C ASP A 7 -25.36 4.57 -11.94
N SER A 8 -25.17 5.86 -11.64
CA SER A 8 -23.87 6.38 -11.23
C SER A 8 -23.38 5.80 -9.91
N GLN A 9 -24.28 5.41 -9.01
CA GLN A 9 -23.90 4.86 -7.71
C GLN A 9 -23.40 3.43 -7.89
N GLN A 10 -24.15 2.60 -8.61
CA GLN A 10 -23.74 1.24 -8.93
C GLN A 10 -22.41 1.21 -9.69
N LEU A 11 -22.21 2.13 -10.63
CA LEU A 11 -20.93 2.25 -11.34
C LEU A 11 -19.79 2.66 -10.39
N ALA A 12 -20.02 3.63 -9.50
CA ALA A 12 -19.02 4.07 -8.55
C ALA A 12 -18.60 2.94 -7.60
N GLU A 13 -19.55 2.13 -7.13
CA GLU A 13 -19.30 0.95 -6.31
C GLU A 13 -18.51 -0.11 -7.08
N THR A 14 -18.88 -0.38 -8.33
CA THR A 14 -18.18 -1.34 -9.20
C THR A 14 -16.74 -0.92 -9.44
N LEU A 15 -16.51 0.35 -9.79
CA LEU A 15 -15.17 0.89 -9.99
C LEU A 15 -14.36 0.82 -8.69
N HIS A 16 -14.95 1.19 -7.57
CA HIS A 16 -14.29 1.12 -6.26
C HIS A 16 -13.81 -0.31 -5.95
N GLN A 17 -14.67 -1.32 -6.14
CA GLN A 17 -14.32 -2.72 -5.94
C GLN A 17 -13.19 -3.17 -6.87
N GLN A 18 -13.23 -2.79 -8.16
CA GLN A 18 -12.17 -3.10 -9.11
C GLN A 18 -10.82 -2.49 -8.71
N PHE A 19 -10.83 -1.23 -8.24
CA PHE A 19 -9.61 -0.57 -7.75
C PHE A 19 -9.08 -1.24 -6.49
N ALA A 20 -9.94 -1.58 -5.53
CA ALA A 20 -9.54 -2.28 -4.30
C ALA A 20 -8.95 -3.67 -4.60
N HIS A 21 -9.57 -4.41 -5.51
CA HIS A 21 -9.05 -5.71 -5.96
C HIS A 21 -7.69 -5.55 -6.65
N LYS A 22 -7.56 -4.57 -7.54
CA LYS A 22 -6.31 -4.29 -8.25
C LYS A 22 -5.19 -3.89 -7.29
N GLU A 23 -5.47 -3.05 -6.30
CA GLU A 23 -4.51 -2.67 -5.25
C GLU A 23 -3.93 -3.92 -4.57
N GLN A 24 -4.78 -4.84 -4.14
CA GLN A 24 -4.34 -6.10 -3.53
C GLN A 24 -3.52 -6.98 -4.49
N SER A 25 -3.92 -7.04 -5.77
CA SER A 25 -3.20 -7.79 -6.80
C SER A 25 -1.80 -7.21 -7.06
N GLU A 26 -1.67 -5.89 -7.16
CA GLU A 26 -0.39 -5.24 -7.38
C GLU A 26 0.54 -5.37 -6.16
N ILE A 27 0.02 -5.29 -4.92
CA ILE A 27 0.80 -5.57 -3.71
C ILE A 27 1.36 -7.00 -3.75
N LYS A 28 0.51 -7.99 -4.04
CA LYS A 28 0.94 -9.39 -4.18
C LYS A 28 2.00 -9.55 -5.28
N ARG A 29 1.83 -8.86 -6.41
CA ARG A 29 2.77 -8.89 -7.53
C ARG A 29 4.13 -8.32 -7.15
N VAL A 30 4.19 -7.20 -6.41
CA VAL A 30 5.45 -6.64 -5.91
C VAL A 30 6.18 -7.64 -5.01
N HIS A 31 5.47 -8.30 -4.10
CA HIS A 31 6.05 -9.36 -3.27
C HIS A 31 6.53 -10.55 -4.10
N ALA A 32 5.75 -10.97 -5.09
CA ALA A 32 6.12 -12.07 -5.98
C ALA A 32 7.41 -11.74 -6.77
N VAL A 33 7.55 -10.51 -7.28
CA VAL A 33 8.80 -10.08 -7.94
C VAL A 33 9.97 -10.14 -6.97
N GLY A 34 9.81 -9.62 -5.75
CA GLY A 34 10.85 -9.66 -4.73
C GLY A 34 11.28 -11.08 -4.35
N GLN A 35 10.35 -12.03 -4.26
CA GLN A 35 10.65 -13.45 -4.01
C GLN A 35 11.32 -14.09 -5.23
N TYR A 36 10.83 -13.80 -6.43
CA TYR A 36 11.32 -14.35 -7.68
C TYR A 36 12.81 -14.01 -7.92
N ILE A 37 13.20 -12.75 -7.74
CA ILE A 37 14.62 -12.36 -7.95
C ILE A 37 15.58 -12.95 -6.91
N GLN A 38 15.06 -13.38 -5.75
CA GLN A 38 15.82 -14.04 -4.70
C GLN A 38 15.74 -15.58 -4.77
N SER A 39 15.02 -16.12 -5.75
CA SER A 39 14.85 -17.57 -5.89
C SER A 39 16.16 -18.26 -6.30
N SER A 40 16.28 -19.54 -5.97
CA SER A 40 17.39 -20.40 -6.40
C SER A 40 17.15 -21.06 -7.76
N GLN A 41 16.13 -20.61 -8.50
CA GLN A 41 15.75 -21.15 -9.81
C GLN A 41 16.23 -20.24 -10.94
N CYS A 42 16.40 -20.78 -12.14
CA CYS A 42 16.76 -20.01 -13.32
C CYS A 42 15.75 -18.89 -13.56
N LEU A 43 16.20 -17.64 -13.45
CA LEU A 43 15.34 -16.47 -13.60
C LEU A 43 14.70 -16.46 -15.01
N SER A 44 15.49 -16.59 -16.06
CA SER A 44 14.96 -16.54 -17.43
C SER A 44 13.92 -17.63 -17.72
N LYS A 45 14.07 -18.83 -17.15
CA LYS A 45 13.04 -19.89 -17.23
C LYS A 45 11.75 -19.44 -16.54
N GLY A 46 11.84 -18.99 -15.29
CA GLY A 46 10.67 -18.54 -14.53
C GLY A 46 9.92 -17.38 -15.19
N LEU A 47 10.63 -16.41 -15.76
CA LEU A 47 10.01 -15.31 -16.52
C LEU A 47 9.32 -15.81 -17.79
N SER A 48 9.99 -16.68 -18.55
CA SER A 48 9.42 -17.25 -19.77
C SER A 48 8.13 -17.99 -19.46
N THR A 49 8.13 -18.87 -18.45
CA THR A 49 6.93 -19.59 -18.00
C THR A 49 5.83 -18.65 -17.52
N TYR A 50 6.17 -17.61 -16.75
CA TYR A 50 5.20 -16.61 -16.31
C TYR A 50 4.49 -15.90 -17.48
N PHE A 51 5.20 -15.68 -18.60
CA PHE A 51 4.65 -15.10 -19.83
C PHE A 51 4.13 -16.14 -20.82
N GLY A 52 4.02 -17.42 -20.43
CA GLY A 52 3.42 -18.49 -21.23
C GLY A 52 4.37 -19.19 -22.20
N ASP A 53 5.69 -18.99 -22.08
CA ASP A 53 6.70 -19.75 -22.82
C ASP A 53 7.27 -20.89 -21.96
N GLU A 54 6.74 -22.09 -22.21
CA GLU A 54 7.19 -23.32 -21.56
C GLU A 54 8.46 -23.92 -22.19
N LYS A 55 8.82 -23.50 -23.41
CA LYS A 55 9.92 -24.08 -24.20
C LYS A 55 11.29 -23.50 -23.84
N ALA A 56 11.33 -22.48 -22.98
CA ALA A 56 12.57 -21.92 -22.47
C ALA A 56 13.43 -22.99 -21.77
N PRO A 57 14.77 -22.91 -21.90
CA PRO A 57 15.67 -23.86 -21.27
C PRO A 57 15.57 -23.82 -19.75
N GLU A 58 15.66 -24.99 -19.11
CA GLU A 58 15.63 -25.10 -17.64
C GLU A 58 16.75 -24.29 -16.97
N GLN A 59 17.92 -24.20 -17.63
CA GLN A 59 19.03 -23.36 -17.22
C GLN A 59 19.49 -22.50 -18.41
N CYS A 60 19.38 -21.18 -18.27
CA CYS A 60 19.74 -20.25 -19.35
C CYS A 60 21.25 -19.95 -19.44
N GLY A 61 22.04 -20.32 -18.42
CA GLY A 61 23.48 -20.07 -18.34
C GLY A 61 23.91 -18.61 -18.13
N THR A 62 22.98 -17.65 -18.24
CA THR A 62 23.31 -16.21 -18.27
C THR A 62 22.70 -15.40 -17.14
N CYS A 63 21.66 -15.90 -16.47
CA CYS A 63 21.08 -15.20 -15.32
C CYS A 63 21.98 -15.35 -14.06
N SER A 64 21.75 -14.47 -13.09
CA SER A 64 22.53 -14.43 -11.84
C SER A 64 22.54 -15.77 -11.11
N VAL A 65 21.40 -16.48 -11.05
CA VAL A 65 21.29 -17.80 -10.43
C VAL A 65 22.11 -18.86 -11.18
N CYS A 66 22.02 -18.91 -12.52
CA CYS A 66 22.81 -19.85 -13.32
C CYS A 66 24.32 -19.57 -13.22
N GLN A 67 24.71 -18.33 -12.89
CA GLN A 67 26.09 -17.95 -12.61
C GLN A 67 26.51 -18.14 -11.14
N GLY A 68 25.65 -18.73 -10.30
CA GLY A 68 25.93 -18.97 -8.88
C GLY A 68 25.84 -17.72 -7.99
N ARG A 69 25.21 -16.64 -8.45
CA ARG A 69 25.08 -15.35 -7.76
C ARG A 69 23.62 -15.06 -7.42
N VAL A 70 23.05 -15.81 -6.48
CA VAL A 70 21.67 -15.59 -6.04
C VAL A 70 21.56 -14.22 -5.35
N ALA A 71 20.64 -13.37 -5.79
CA ALA A 71 20.45 -12.05 -5.21
C ALA A 71 19.76 -12.18 -3.84
N GLN A 72 20.08 -11.27 -2.92
CA GLN A 72 19.41 -11.13 -1.62
C GLN A 72 19.01 -9.67 -1.46
N LEU A 73 17.75 -9.43 -1.14
CA LEU A 73 17.27 -8.08 -0.84
C LEU A 73 17.68 -7.71 0.59
N PRO A 74 18.04 -6.44 0.83
CA PRO A 74 18.31 -5.98 2.19
C PRO A 74 17.05 -6.11 3.04
N LEU A 75 17.25 -6.46 4.31
CA LEU A 75 16.17 -6.43 5.29
C LEU A 75 15.68 -4.98 5.46
N PRO A 76 14.36 -4.78 5.62
CA PRO A 76 13.82 -3.46 5.97
C PRO A 76 14.45 -2.95 7.27
N ALA A 77 14.61 -1.63 7.39
CA ALA A 77 15.03 -1.02 8.64
C ALA A 77 14.05 -1.39 9.77
N THR A 78 14.58 -1.77 10.93
CA THR A 78 13.79 -2.04 12.11
C THR A 78 13.30 -0.71 12.69
N MET A 79 11.98 -0.54 12.73
CA MET A 79 11.34 0.61 13.37
C MET A 79 10.79 0.19 14.74
N PRO A 80 10.79 1.08 15.75
CA PRO A 80 10.11 0.83 17.01
C PRO A 80 8.63 0.50 16.77
N ALA A 81 8.09 -0.45 17.53
CA ALA A 81 6.68 -0.80 17.42
C ALA A 81 5.78 0.43 17.68
N LEU A 82 4.80 0.63 16.80
CA LEU A 82 3.77 1.66 16.98
C LEU A 82 2.60 1.10 17.77
N SER A 83 2.16 1.83 18.78
CA SER A 83 0.91 1.56 19.51
C SER A 83 -0.27 2.32 18.89
N THR A 84 -1.49 1.83 19.15
CA THR A 84 -2.73 2.52 18.76
C THR A 84 -2.78 3.92 19.36
N GLN A 85 -2.46 4.06 20.65
CA GLN A 85 -2.45 5.34 21.35
C GLN A 85 -1.54 6.37 20.64
N GLN A 86 -0.31 5.98 20.26
CA GLN A 86 0.60 6.88 19.55
C GLN A 86 0.02 7.36 18.22
N VAL A 87 -0.60 6.45 17.45
CA VAL A 87 -1.22 6.79 16.16
C VAL A 87 -2.41 7.73 16.37
N THR A 88 -3.24 7.48 17.39
CA THR A 88 -4.37 8.33 17.76
C THR A 88 -3.90 9.73 18.16
N GLU A 89 -2.89 9.85 19.03
CA GLU A 89 -2.30 11.12 19.45
C GLU A 89 -1.75 11.93 18.26
N LEU A 90 -0.98 11.28 17.38
CA LEU A 90 -0.42 11.93 16.19
C LEU A 90 -1.52 12.44 15.23
N SER A 91 -2.70 11.82 15.24
CA SER A 91 -3.82 12.14 14.36
C SER A 91 -4.64 13.35 14.82
N GLN A 92 -4.58 13.74 16.10
CA GLN A 92 -5.51 14.69 16.71
C GLN A 92 -5.57 16.03 15.97
N ALA A 93 -4.41 16.66 15.71
CA ALA A 93 -4.35 17.97 15.05
C ALA A 93 -4.98 17.95 13.65
N PHE A 94 -4.86 16.82 12.94
CA PHE A 94 -5.47 16.63 11.63
C PHE A 94 -6.97 16.41 11.72
N ILE A 95 -7.43 15.58 12.67
CA ILE A 95 -8.86 15.34 12.92
C ILE A 95 -9.56 16.66 13.26
N SER A 96 -9.00 17.46 14.18
CA SER A 96 -9.56 18.77 14.57
C SER A 96 -9.59 19.79 13.44
N ALA A 97 -8.69 19.68 12.45
CA ALA A 97 -8.67 20.54 11.27
C ALA A 97 -9.70 20.14 10.20
N CYS A 98 -10.31 18.95 10.31
CA CYS A 98 -11.31 18.47 9.36
C CYS A 98 -12.72 18.91 9.77
N VAL A 99 -13.51 19.38 8.80
CA VAL A 99 -14.92 19.76 9.03
C VAL A 99 -15.81 18.54 9.33
N LYS A 100 -15.44 17.38 8.79
CA LYS A 100 -16.11 16.08 9.01
C LYS A 100 -15.08 15.10 9.52
N GLN A 101 -15.52 14.11 10.30
CA GLN A 101 -14.66 13.04 10.78
C GLN A 101 -13.94 12.38 9.59
N PRO A 102 -12.59 12.43 9.53
CA PRO A 102 -11.84 11.83 8.45
C PRO A 102 -11.87 10.31 8.56
N THR A 103 -11.85 9.62 7.42
CA THR A 103 -11.76 8.16 7.40
C THR A 103 -10.36 7.70 7.84
N PRO A 104 -10.21 6.47 8.37
CA PRO A 104 -8.91 5.89 8.69
C PRO A 104 -7.91 6.02 7.54
N VAL A 105 -8.34 5.76 6.30
CA VAL A 105 -7.54 5.91 5.08
C VAL A 105 -7.00 7.33 4.92
N LEU A 106 -7.81 8.36 5.18
CA LEU A 106 -7.39 9.75 5.05
C LEU A 106 -6.39 10.12 6.15
N ILE A 107 -6.60 9.64 7.38
CA ILE A 107 -5.67 9.82 8.50
C ILE A 107 -4.33 9.11 8.21
N THR A 108 -4.35 7.87 7.73
CA THR A 108 -3.13 7.13 7.34
C THR A 108 -2.35 7.90 6.27
N ARG A 109 -3.03 8.42 5.24
CA ARG A 109 -2.37 9.23 4.21
C ARG A 109 -1.72 10.49 4.78
N PHE A 110 -2.36 11.14 5.76
CA PHE A 110 -1.79 12.30 6.44
C PHE A 110 -0.50 11.93 7.19
N LEU A 111 -0.56 10.89 8.03
CA LEU A 111 0.56 10.43 8.84
C LEU A 111 1.70 9.85 8.01
N CYS A 112 1.41 9.18 6.90
CA CYS A 112 2.42 8.65 5.97
C CYS A 112 2.88 9.68 4.92
N GLY A 113 2.36 10.91 4.92
CA GLY A 113 2.77 11.97 3.99
C GLY A 113 2.31 11.78 2.55
N ILE A 114 1.31 10.93 2.31
CA ILE A 114 0.76 10.64 0.97
C ILE A 114 -0.19 11.77 0.57
N SER A 115 0.22 12.58 -0.39
CA SER A 115 -0.53 13.75 -0.83
C SER A 115 -1.88 13.38 -1.46
N THR A 116 -2.93 14.13 -1.12
CA THR A 116 -4.24 14.06 -1.75
C THR A 116 -4.69 15.46 -2.20
N PRO A 117 -5.63 15.59 -3.16
CA PRO A 117 -6.15 16.90 -3.55
C PRO A 117 -6.74 17.70 -2.37
N LEU A 118 -7.32 17.00 -1.39
CA LEU A 118 -7.85 17.61 -0.17
C LEU A 118 -6.74 18.27 0.66
N PHE A 119 -5.58 17.63 0.79
CA PHE A 119 -4.45 18.13 1.58
C PHE A 119 -3.89 19.44 1.04
N MET A 120 -3.92 19.65 -0.28
CA MET A 120 -3.53 20.91 -0.89
C MET A 120 -4.49 22.03 -0.50
N LYS A 121 -5.81 21.78 -0.57
CA LYS A 121 -6.84 22.77 -0.22
C LYS A 121 -6.77 23.21 1.23
N MET A 122 -6.55 22.26 2.15
CA MET A 122 -6.49 22.54 3.60
C MET A 122 -5.09 22.88 4.12
N LYS A 123 -4.08 22.97 3.24
CA LYS A 123 -2.67 23.21 3.61
C LYS A 123 -2.16 22.19 4.65
N ALA A 124 -2.47 20.91 4.48
CA ALA A 124 -2.20 19.87 5.47
C ALA A 124 -0.71 19.75 5.87
N LYS A 125 0.22 20.12 4.98
CA LYS A 125 1.66 20.18 5.29
C LYS A 125 2.02 21.15 6.42
N LYS A 126 1.14 22.09 6.76
CA LYS A 126 1.32 23.03 7.88
C LYS A 126 0.69 22.54 9.18
N ILE A 127 -0.06 21.45 9.13
CA ILE A 127 -0.66 20.83 10.31
C ILE A 127 0.42 19.96 10.97
N SER A 128 0.50 20.04 12.30
CA SER A 128 1.41 19.23 13.09
C SER A 128 1.28 17.74 12.76
N ASN A 129 2.41 17.03 12.75
CA ASN A 129 2.50 15.59 12.48
C ASN A 129 2.17 15.14 11.04
N PHE A 130 2.08 16.06 10.07
CA PHE A 130 2.06 15.67 8.67
C PHE A 130 3.32 14.85 8.33
N ALA A 131 3.14 13.67 7.72
CA ALA A 131 4.23 12.74 7.40
C ALA A 131 5.03 12.20 8.60
N ALA A 132 4.52 12.32 9.85
CA ALA A 132 5.23 11.86 11.05
C ALA A 132 5.58 10.36 11.04
N LEU A 133 4.80 9.54 10.32
CA LEU A 133 4.97 8.10 10.19
C LEU A 133 5.38 7.67 8.77
N GLN A 134 6.01 8.56 7.98
CA GLN A 134 6.41 8.25 6.60
C GLN A 134 7.41 7.08 6.46
N ALA A 135 8.15 6.76 7.52
CA ALA A 135 9.08 5.64 7.57
C ALA A 135 8.40 4.28 7.87
N TYR A 136 7.13 4.30 8.29
CA TYR A 136 6.38 3.11 8.64
C TYR A 136 5.58 2.55 7.46
N PRO A 137 5.41 1.21 7.37
CA PRO A 137 4.53 0.61 6.39
C PRO A 137 3.09 1.16 6.49
N TYR A 138 2.55 1.63 5.38
CA TYR A 138 1.19 2.19 5.30
C TYR A 138 0.13 1.26 5.93
N GLN A 139 0.21 -0.03 5.63
CA GLN A 139 -0.74 -1.03 6.13
C GLN A 139 -0.69 -1.17 7.66
N GLN A 140 0.49 -1.01 8.27
CA GLN A 140 0.65 -1.07 9.73
C GLN A 140 -0.09 0.09 10.39
N VAL A 141 0.11 1.32 9.90
CA VAL A 141 -0.55 2.52 10.41
C VAL A 141 -2.08 2.43 10.20
N LEU A 142 -2.53 1.98 9.03
CA LEU A 142 -3.96 1.81 8.74
C LEU A 142 -4.62 0.78 9.66
N THR A 143 -3.94 -0.33 9.96
CA THR A 143 -4.48 -1.39 10.81
C THR A 143 -4.71 -0.89 12.23
N LEU A 144 -3.79 -0.09 12.77
CA LEU A 144 -3.93 0.53 14.09
C LEU A 144 -5.13 1.49 14.17
N LEU A 145 -5.53 2.11 13.06
CA LEU A 145 -6.72 2.97 12.96
C LEU A 145 -8.03 2.21 12.68
N ASN A 146 -7.95 0.99 12.16
CA ASN A 146 -9.09 0.15 11.79
C ASN A 146 -9.46 -0.89 12.86
N MET A 147 -8.62 -1.07 13.89
CA MET A 147 -9.02 -1.90 15.02
C MET A 147 -10.14 -1.19 15.77
N PRO A 148 -11.26 -1.87 16.05
CA PRO A 148 -12.28 -1.30 16.92
C PRO A 148 -11.66 -1.19 18.31
N GLU A 149 -11.14 -0.02 18.67
CA GLU A 149 -11.19 0.42 20.05
C GLU A 149 -12.67 0.50 20.39
N ALA A 150 -13.16 -0.51 21.09
CA ALA A 150 -14.35 -0.36 21.89
C ALA A 150 -14.23 0.97 22.63
N THR A 151 -15.26 1.81 22.49
CA THR A 151 -15.43 3.10 23.17
C THR A 151 -14.45 4.21 22.81
N PHE A 152 -14.81 5.05 21.83
CA PHE A 152 -14.50 6.48 21.87
C PHE A 152 -15.76 7.25 21.44
N PHE A 153 -16.26 8.09 22.36
CA PHE A 153 -17.50 8.89 22.37
C PHE A 153 -18.76 8.25 23.00
N GLU A 154 -18.91 8.46 24.32
CA GLU A 154 -20.02 9.29 24.81
C GLU A 154 -19.72 10.76 24.54
#